data_AF-A0A060CER0-F1
#
_entry.id   AF-A0A060CER0-F1
#
_cell.length_a   1.000
_cell.length_b   1.000
_cell.length_c   1.000
_cell.angle_alpha   90.00
_cell.angle_beta   90.00
_cell.angle_gamma   90.00
#
_symmetry.space_group_name_H-M   'P 1'
#
loop_
_entity.id
_entity.type
_entity.pdbx_description
1 polymer ?
#
loop_
_entity_poly.entity_id
_entity_poly.type
_entity_poly.pdbx_seq_one_letter_code
_entity_poly.pdbx_strand_id
1 'polypeptide(L)' 'SFYEIYPTSYFDSNGDGIGDLNGISQKLEYIKSLGFTGLWL' A
#
# COMPACT_ATOMS: atom_id res chain seq x y z
N SER A 1 4.84 3.43 14.55
CA SER A 1 5.54 4.04 13.40
C SER A 1 4.58 4.09 12.22
N PHE A 2 4.67 5.12 11.38
CA PHE A 2 3.79 5.30 10.21
C PHE A 2 4.57 5.08 8.91
N TYR A 3 3.91 4.46 7.93
CA TYR A 3 4.43 4.27 6.57
C TYR A 3 3.60 5.13 5.62
N GLU A 4 4.24 6.08 4.95
CA GLU A 4 3.60 6.98 3.99
C GLU A 4 3.48 6.28 2.62
N ILE A 5 2.27 6.26 2.08
CA ILE A 5 1.93 5.63 0.81
C ILE A 5 1.19 6.63 -0.03
N TYR A 6 1.69 6.87 -1.24
CA TYR A 6 0.94 7.58 -2.26
C TYR A 6 0.10 6.57 -3.07
N PRO A 7 -1.25 6.53 -2.91
CA PRO A 7 -2.07 5.40 -3.36
C PRO A 7 -1.94 5.08 -4.84
N THR A 8 -1.99 6.12 -5.68
CA THR A 8 -1.99 5.98 -7.14
C THR A 8 -0.67 5.49 -7.73
N SER A 9 0.40 5.47 -6.94
CA SER A 9 1.74 5.05 -7.37
C SER A 9 2.26 3.81 -6.65
N TYR A 10 1.47 3.21 -5.75
CA TYR A 10 1.94 2.14 -4.88
C TYR A 10 1.80 0.74 -5.48
N PHE A 11 0.57 0.31 -5.76
CA PHE A 11 0.30 -0.99 -6.35
C PHE A 11 -1.04 -1.01 -7.08
N ASP A 12 -0.99 -1.37 -8.35
CA ASP A 12 -2.15 -1.57 -9.21
C ASP A 12 -2.60 -3.04 -9.11
N SER A 13 -3.85 -3.25 -8.69
CA SER A 13 -4.41 -4.59 -8.51
C SER A 13 -5.23 -5.09 -9.70
N ASN A 14 -5.59 -4.22 -10.64
CA ASN A 14 -6.51 -4.52 -11.74
C ASN A 14 -5.90 -4.37 -13.14
N GLY A 15 -4.68 -3.84 -13.25
CA GLY A 15 -3.91 -3.68 -14.48
C GLY A 15 -4.26 -2.42 -15.30
N ASP A 16 -4.94 -1.43 -14.71
CA ASP A 16 -5.31 -0.18 -15.39
C ASP A 16 -4.19 0.87 -15.40
N GLY A 17 -3.07 0.61 -14.72
CA GLY A 17 -1.91 1.47 -14.62
C GLY A 17 -1.96 2.48 -13.46
N ILE A 18 -2.98 2.44 -12.62
CA ILE A 18 -3.15 3.32 -11.45
C ILE A 18 -3.19 2.48 -10.18
N GLY A 19 -2.42 2.87 -9.18
CA GLY A 19 -2.45 2.21 -7.87
C GLY A 19 -3.80 2.39 -7.17
N ASP A 20 -4.26 1.34 -6.50
CA ASP A 20 -5.59 1.30 -5.90
C ASP A 20 -5.58 0.75 -4.46
N LEU A 21 -6.68 0.94 -3.73
CA LEU A 21 -6.80 0.53 -2.32
C LEU A 21 -6.76 -1.00 -2.15
N ASN A 22 -7.20 -1.77 -3.14
CA ASN A 22 -7.08 -3.23 -3.10
C ASN A 22 -5.61 -3.63 -3.23
N GLY A 23 -4.83 -2.91 -4.02
CA GLY A 23 -3.40 -3.07 -4.14
C GLY A 23 -2.65 -2.78 -2.85
N ILE A 24 -3.02 -1.71 -2.13
CA ILE A 24 -2.50 -1.43 -0.78
C ILE A 24 -2.83 -2.59 0.17
N SER A 25 -4.07 -3.10 0.12
CA SER A 25 -4.53 -4.21 0.96
C SER A 25 -3.69 -5.48 0.75
N GLN A 26 -3.31 -5.79 -0.51
CA GLN A 26 -2.46 -6.93 -0.83
C GLN A 26 -1.02 -6.82 -0.28
N LYS A 27 -0.57 -5.62 0.10
CA LYS A 27 0.78 -5.39 0.64
C LYS A 27 0.81 -5.16 2.14
N LEU A 28 -0.32 -5.26 2.85
CA LEU A 28 -0.37 -5.06 4.30
C LEU A 28 0.58 -5.99 5.06
N GLU A 29 0.71 -7.26 4.64
CA GLU A 29 1.67 -8.20 5.26
C GLU A 29 3.13 -7.77 5.03
N TYR A 30 3.45 -7.19 3.87
CA TYR A 30 4.77 -6.63 3.62
C TYR A 30 5.05 -5.44 4.55
N ILE A 31 4.13 -4.48 4.64
CA ILE A 31 4.27 -3.30 5.50
C ILE A 31 4.40 -3.70 6.98
N LYS A 32 3.64 -4.71 7.40
CA LYS A 32 3.72 -5.28 8.74
C LYS A 32 5.06 -5.98 9.00
N SER A 33 5.61 -6.70 8.02
CA SER A 33 6.93 -7.34 8.14
C SER A 33 8.08 -6.35 8.32
N LEU A 34 7.92 -5.12 7.83
CA LEU A 34 8.84 -4.00 8.04
C LEU A 34 8.72 -3.37 9.44
N GLY A 35 7.72 -3.77 10.24
CA GLY A 35 7.50 -3.26 11.59
C GLY A 35 6.70 -1.96 11.67
N PHE A 36 6.04 -1.54 10.59
CA PHE A 36 5.13 -0.39 10.63
C PHE A 36 3.76 -0.78 11.18
N THR A 37 3.15 0.14 11.92
CA THR A 37 1.89 -0.10 12.66
C THR A 37 0.72 0.71 12.14
N GLY A 38 0.97 1.66 11.22
CA GLY A 38 -0.03 2.55 10.67
C GLY A 38 0.37 3.04 9.29
N LEU A 39 -0.63 3.39 8.49
CA LEU A 39 -0.48 3.96 7.16
C LEU A 39 -0.82 5.44 7.18
N TRP A 40 -0.04 6.23 6.46
CA TRP A 40 -0.37 7.59 6.08
C TRP A 40 -0.60 7.59 4.57
N LEU A 41 -1.80 7.97 4.15
CA LEU A 41 -2.22 8.07 2.75
C LEU A 41 -2.29 9.53 2.29
#